data_AF-A0A973CF50-F1
#
_entry.id   AF-A0A973CF50-F1
#
_cell.length_a   1.000
_cell.length_b   1.000
_cell.length_c   1.000
_cell.angle_alpha   90.00
_cell.angle_beta   90.00
_cell.angle_gamma   90.00
#
_symmetry.space_group_name_H-M   'P 1'
#
loop_
_entity.id
_entity.type
_entity.pdbx_description
1 polymer ?
#
loop_
_entity_poly.entity_id
_entity_poly.type
_entity_poly.pdbx_seq_one_letter_code
_entity_poly.pdbx_strand_id
1 'polypeptide(L)' 'TKLKKTPGRMDFQRAIYSVNAQGQLEVVSTGSQGSGVFSSLSHSNCYAIIEQDRGNVEIGETVTIEPFNEILN' A
#
# COMPACT_ATOMS: atom_id res chain seq x y z
N THR A 1 2.12 4.40 8.97
CA THR A 1 1.16 3.69 9.86
C THR A 1 1.14 2.22 9.48
N LYS A 2 0.77 1.32 10.39
CA LYS A 2 0.65 -0.12 10.08
C LYS A 2 -0.44 -0.39 9.03
N LEU A 3 -0.25 -1.40 8.19
CA LEU A 3 -1.28 -1.83 7.23
C LEU A 3 -2.19 -2.84 7.90
N LYS A 4 -3.49 -2.52 7.96
CA LYS A 4 -4.49 -3.42 8.56
C LYS A 4 -4.92 -4.44 7.53
N LYS A 5 -4.85 -5.72 7.86
CA LYS A 5 -5.19 -6.80 6.94
C LYS A 5 -5.80 -7.98 7.70
N THR A 6 -6.89 -8.51 7.14
CA THR A 6 -7.49 -9.77 7.57
C THR A 6 -7.02 -10.89 6.63
N PRO A 7 -6.48 -12.01 7.14
CA PRO A 7 -6.15 -13.18 6.32
C PRO A 7 -7.35 -13.72 5.52
N GLY A 8 -7.07 -14.42 4.42
CA GLY A 8 -8.06 -15.13 3.60
C GLY A 8 -8.30 -14.54 2.20
N ARG A 9 -7.74 -13.37 1.88
CA ARG A 9 -7.67 -12.85 0.51
C ARG A 9 -6.40 -12.03 0.31
N MET A 10 -5.86 -12.02 -0.91
CA MET A 10 -4.83 -11.05 -1.28
C MET A 10 -5.44 -9.64 -1.27
N ASP A 11 -4.70 -8.66 -0.74
CA ASP A 11 -5.19 -7.29 -0.59
C ASP A 11 -4.26 -6.31 -1.29
N PHE A 12 -4.84 -5.51 -2.18
CA PHE A 12 -4.17 -4.46 -2.94
C PHE A 12 -4.51 -3.12 -2.30
N GLN A 13 -3.71 -2.74 -1.31
CA GLN A 13 -3.93 -1.50 -0.56
C GLN A 13 -3.29 -0.33 -1.30
N ARG A 14 -4.04 0.76 -1.44
CA ARG A 14 -3.53 2.01 -2.03
C ARG A 14 -2.52 2.66 -1.09
N ALA A 15 -1.36 2.98 -1.61
CA ALA A 15 -0.25 3.51 -0.84
C ALA A 15 0.54 4.55 -1.63
N ILE A 16 1.37 5.30 -0.90
CA ILE A 16 2.37 6.20 -1.46
C ILE A 16 3.73 5.57 -1.18
N TYR A 17 4.51 5.30 -2.22
CA TYR A 17 5.93 5.00 -2.07
C TYR A 17 6.78 6.25 -2.32
N SER A 18 7.90 6.33 -1.61
CA SER A 18 8.93 7.36 -1.74
C SER A 18 10.32 6.76 -1.52
N VAL A 19 11.35 7.49 -1.91
CA VAL A 19 12.74 7.16 -1.57
C VAL A 19 13.13 8.02 -0.37
N ASN A 20 13.55 7.41 0.72
CA ASN A 20 13.96 8.12 1.93
C ASN A 20 15.38 8.71 1.80
N ALA A 21 15.83 9.42 2.83
CA ALA A 21 17.15 10.07 2.86
C ALA A 21 18.33 9.10 2.73
N GLN A 22 18.12 7.80 2.97
CA GLN A 22 19.11 6.73 2.85
C GLN A 22 19.07 6.03 1.48
N GLY A 23 18.24 6.51 0.54
CA GLY A 23 18.10 5.90 -0.78
C GLY A 23 17.25 4.62 -0.79
N GLN A 24 16.50 4.35 0.27
CA GLN A 24 15.67 3.15 0.39
C GLN A 24 14.22 3.48 0.03
N LEU A 25 13.57 2.53 -0.65
CA LEU A 25 12.13 2.60 -0.89
C LEU A 25 11.37 2.38 0.42
N GLU A 26 10.49 3.32 0.74
CA GLU A 26 9.54 3.21 1.82
C GLU A 26 8.12 3.36 1.28
N VAL A 27 7.14 2.78 1.98
CA VAL A 27 5.74 2.81 1.58
C VAL A 27 4.85 3.17 2.77
N VAL A 28 3.88 4.06 2.53
CA VAL A 28 2.96 4.56 3.54
C VAL A 28 1.53 4.42 3.04
N SER A 29 0.64 3.91 3.90
CA SER A 29 -0.80 3.85 3.59
C SER A 29 -1.41 5.24 3.39
N THR A 30 -2.32 5.36 2.43
CA THR A 30 -3.16 6.57 2.26
C THR A 30 -4.27 6.71 3.30
N GLY A 31 -4.34 5.80 4.28
CA GLY A 31 -5.37 5.78 5.32
C GLY A 31 -6.49 4.80 4.96
N SER A 32 -7.73 5.29 4.81
CA SER A 32 -8.89 4.42 4.60
C SER A 32 -8.80 3.65 3.28
N GLN A 33 -8.94 2.32 3.35
CA GLN A 33 -8.79 1.39 2.22
C GLN A 33 -10.13 0.86 1.68
N GLY A 34 -11.25 1.47 2.09
CA GLY A 34 -12.57 1.08 1.58
C GLY A 34 -12.69 1.37 0.07
N SER A 35 -13.28 0.44 -0.69
CA SER A 35 -13.43 0.56 -2.15
C SER A 35 -14.25 1.78 -2.59
N GLY A 36 -15.14 2.29 -1.73
CA GLY A 36 -15.91 3.51 -1.99
C GLY A 36 -15.14 4.82 -1.82
N VAL A 37 -13.88 4.77 -1.35
CA VAL A 37 -13.06 5.96 -1.09
C VAL A 37 -12.23 6.28 -2.34
N PHE A 38 -12.85 6.89 -3.35
CA PHE A 38 -12.16 7.23 -4.60
C PHE A 38 -10.98 8.18 -4.41
N SER A 39 -11.05 9.08 -3.41
CA SER A 39 -9.94 9.95 -3.04
C SER A 39 -8.68 9.19 -2.63
N SER A 40 -8.81 7.94 -2.17
CA SER A 40 -7.64 7.11 -1.83
C SER A 40 -6.83 6.69 -3.05
N LEU A 41 -7.45 6.59 -4.23
CA LEU A 41 -6.75 6.33 -5.49
C LEU A 41 -6.00 7.58 -5.95
N SER A 42 -6.67 8.73 -5.98
CA SER A 42 -6.08 10.01 -6.40
C SER A 42 -4.91 10.47 -5.52
N HIS A 43 -4.84 10.03 -4.26
CA HIS A 43 -3.75 10.37 -3.35
C HIS A 43 -2.70 9.24 -3.20
N SER A 44 -2.77 8.19 -4.02
CA SER A 44 -1.80 7.08 -4.01
C SER A 44 -1.03 7.04 -5.33
N ASN A 45 0.13 6.39 -5.33
CA ASN A 45 0.93 6.16 -6.53
C ASN A 45 1.31 4.68 -6.74
N CYS A 46 0.85 3.79 -5.85
CA CYS A 46 1.07 2.35 -5.94
C CYS A 46 0.04 1.54 -5.16
N TYR A 47 0.03 0.25 -5.42
CA TYR A 47 -0.52 -0.77 -4.53
C TYR A 47 0.58 -1.35 -3.65
N ALA A 48 0.34 -1.45 -2.34
CA ALA A 48 1.03 -2.38 -1.46
C ALA A 48 0.28 -3.72 -1.52
N ILE A 49 0.97 -4.76 -2.01
CA ILE A 49 0.41 -6.11 -2.17
C ILE A 49 0.66 -6.87 -0.88
N ILE A 50 -0.43 -7.24 -0.19
CA ILE A 50 -0.38 -8.04 1.03
C ILE A 50 -0.92 -9.43 0.72
N GLU A 51 -0.13 -10.45 1.02
CA GLU A 51 -0.39 -11.84 0.67
C GLU A 51 -1.67 -12.37 1.32
N GLN A 52 -2.25 -13.41 0.71
CA GLN A 52 -3.54 -13.96 1.11
C GLN A 52 -3.58 -14.33 2.61
N ASP A 53 -2.56 -15.06 3.06
CA ASP A 53 -2.50 -15.63 4.41
C ASP A 53 -1.84 -14.68 5.41
N ARG A 54 -1.29 -13.55 4.94
CA ARG A 54 -0.66 -12.54 5.81
C ARG A 54 -1.72 -11.73 6.56
N GLY A 55 -1.43 -11.48 7.84
CA GLY A 55 -2.18 -10.59 8.72
C GLY A 55 -1.73 -9.14 8.59
N ASN A 56 -1.88 -8.36 9.66
CA ASN A 56 -1.42 -6.97 9.69
C ASN A 56 0.07 -6.87 9.35
N VAL A 57 0.44 -5.80 8.64
CA VAL A 57 1.84 -5.46 8.36
C VAL A 57 2.27 -4.38 9.33
N GLU A 58 3.27 -4.68 10.15
CA GLU A 58 3.80 -3.73 11.13
C GLU A 58 4.84 -2.78 10.51
N ILE A 59 5.12 -1.66 11.18
CA ILE A 59 6.08 -0.67 10.69
C ILE A 59 7.48 -1.29 10.63
N GLY A 60 8.15 -1.11 9.49
CA GLY A 60 9.49 -1.65 9.24
C GLY A 60 9.49 -3.03 8.56
N GLU A 61 8.32 -3.68 8.43
CA GLU A 61 8.23 -4.89 7.63
C GLU A 61 8.25 -4.60 6.12
N THR A 62 8.79 -5.53 5.36
CA THR A 62 8.80 -5.45 3.90
C THR A 62 7.46 -5.90 3.31
N VAL A 63 7.07 -5.23 2.23
CA VAL A 63 5.94 -5.58 1.36
C VAL A 63 6.34 -5.41 -0.09
N THR A 64 5.66 -6.12 -0.97
CA THR A 64 5.77 -5.89 -2.41
C THR A 64 4.93 -4.68 -2.80
N ILE A 65 5.47 -3.80 -3.63
CA ILE A 65 4.71 -2.69 -4.21
C ILE A 65 4.56 -2.86 -5.72
N GLU A 66 3.42 -2.42 -6.24
CA GLU A 66 3.15 -2.28 -7.67
C GLU A 66 2.84 -0.81 -7.96
N PRO A 67 3.77 -0.05 -8.54
CA PRO A 67 3.52 1.32 -8.98
C PRO A 67 2.36 1.40 -9.97
N PHE A 68 1.60 2.47 -9.90
CA PHE A 68 0.55 2.73 -10.87
C PHE A 68 1.14 2.94 -12.27
N ASN A 69 0.37 2.52 -13.28
CA ASN A 69 0.69 2.78 -14.67
C ASN A 69 0.16 4.16 -15.10
N GLU A 70 0.41 4.55 -16.35
CA GLU A 70 0.05 5.89 -16.87
C GLU A 70 -1.46 6.20 -16.85
N ILE A 71 -2.33 5.20 -16.69
CA ILE A 71 -3.79 5.41 -16.60
C ILE A 71 -4.20 5.91 -15.21
N LEU A 72 -3.37 5.66 -14.20
CA LEU A 72 -3.65 5.95 -12.78
C LEU A 72 -2.66 6.96 -12.17
N ASN A 73 -1.77 7.55 -12.97
CA ASN A 73 -0.85 8.63 -12.56
C ASN A 73 -1.47 10.02 -12.71
#